data_AF-A0A9X8EES1-F1
#
_entry.id   AF-A0A9X8EES1-F1
#
_cell.length_a   1.000
_cell.length_b   1.000
_cell.length_c   1.000
_cell.angle_alpha   90.00
_cell.angle_beta   90.00
_cell.angle_gamma   90.00
#
_symmetry.space_group_name_H-M   'P 1'
#
loop_
_entity.id
_entity.type
_entity.pdbx_description
1 polymer ?
#
loop_
_entity_poly.entity_id
_entity_poly.type
_entity_poly.pdbx_seq_one_letter_code
_entity_poly.pdbx_strand_id
1 'polypeptide(L)'
;NDEFEANMAGFDYIQAFALCVKESKDAVDSVVIDILRNKQRKGELISWDSWTLGLEASLTALLPREYATSPFPAIFGELVYILGDAEEDANQANFCRALQAGAIYVAVCLSLFTATHSPKAYESRLSPILSHYSHTTKKLWQVEPNVQKKHTFAMMKSIVDGIAGVIAVGYHDGKQYLKPVSVPQILDDGTVSEGSASS
;
A
#
# COMPACT_ATOMS: atom_id res chain seq x y z
N ASN A 1 23.05 -1.46 -9.14
CA ASN A 1 22.71 -2.49 -8.14
C ASN A 1 23.15 -2.08 -6.75
N ASP A 2 24.40 -1.66 -6.55
CA ASP A 2 24.93 -1.32 -5.21
C ASP A 2 24.17 -0.18 -4.49
N GLU A 3 23.69 0.82 -5.24
CA GLU A 3 22.91 1.94 -4.68
C GLU A 3 21.48 1.52 -4.28
N PHE A 4 20.91 0.52 -4.96
CA PHE A 4 19.60 -0.04 -4.63
C PHE A 4 19.68 -0.94 -3.38
N GLU A 5 20.71 -1.77 -3.26
CA GLU A 5 20.97 -2.57 -2.06
C GLU A 5 21.31 -1.69 -0.84
N ALA A 6 22.08 -0.62 -1.02
CA ALA A 6 22.29 0.40 0.02
C ALA A 6 20.99 1.13 0.40
N ASN A 7 20.08 1.35 -0.56
CA ASN A 7 18.73 1.88 -0.32
C ASN A 7 17.76 0.87 0.29
N MET A 8 18.08 -0.43 0.30
CA MET A 8 17.39 -1.43 1.14
C MET A 8 17.99 -1.54 2.54
N ALA A 9 19.28 -1.21 2.71
CA ALA A 9 19.93 -1.22 4.02
C ALA A 9 19.26 -0.22 4.98
N GLY A 10 18.76 -0.70 6.12
CA GLY A 10 18.20 0.13 7.20
C GLY A 10 16.69 0.06 7.43
N PHE A 11 15.93 -0.75 6.67
CA PHE A 11 14.54 -1.10 7.03
C PHE A 11 14.12 -2.43 6.40
N ASP A 12 13.65 -3.38 7.22
CA ASP A 12 13.22 -4.70 6.76
C ASP A 12 11.78 -4.65 6.22
N TYR A 13 11.66 -4.39 4.92
CA TYR A 13 10.36 -4.38 4.23
C TYR A 13 9.67 -5.75 4.16
N ILE A 14 10.42 -6.86 4.26
CA ILE A 14 9.85 -8.22 4.24
C ILE A 14 9.15 -8.47 5.57
N GLN A 15 9.83 -8.19 6.69
CA GLN A 15 9.23 -8.28 8.01
C GLN A 15 8.03 -7.32 8.13
N ALA A 16 8.17 -6.10 7.61
CA ALA A 16 7.11 -5.11 7.64
C ALA A 16 5.86 -5.55 6.84
N PHE A 17 6.04 -6.19 5.69
CA PHE A 17 4.97 -6.82 4.92
C PHE A 17 4.25 -7.91 5.74
N ALA A 18 5.01 -8.84 6.31
CA ALA A 18 4.45 -9.95 7.10
C ALA A 18 3.66 -9.48 8.33
N LEU A 19 4.11 -8.41 9.00
CA LEU A 19 3.38 -7.78 10.10
C LEU A 19 2.08 -7.13 9.61
N CYS A 20 2.13 -6.39 8.50
CA CYS A 20 0.92 -5.74 7.96
C CYS A 20 -0.15 -6.74 7.53
N VAL A 21 0.23 -7.92 7.02
CA VAL A 21 -0.74 -8.99 6.68
C VAL A 21 -1.55 -9.43 7.91
N LYS A 22 -0.93 -9.45 9.10
CA LYS A 22 -1.63 -9.81 10.34
C LYS A 22 -2.57 -8.71 10.84
N GLU A 23 -2.21 -7.44 10.63
CA GLU A 23 -2.89 -6.30 11.24
C GLU A 23 -3.99 -5.67 10.37
N SER A 24 -3.89 -5.79 9.04
CA SER A 24 -4.76 -5.04 8.11
C SER A 24 -6.00 -5.80 7.62
N LYS A 25 -6.15 -7.08 7.98
CA LYS A 25 -7.20 -7.95 7.44
C LYS A 25 -8.60 -7.37 7.65
N ASP A 26 -8.95 -7.07 8.90
CA ASP A 26 -10.29 -6.59 9.24
C ASP A 26 -10.62 -5.23 8.59
N ALA A 27 -9.61 -4.38 8.42
CA ALA A 27 -9.77 -3.08 7.79
C ALA A 27 -10.04 -3.21 6.28
N VAL A 28 -9.32 -4.09 5.58
CA VAL A 28 -9.55 -4.36 4.15
C VAL A 28 -10.90 -5.03 3.94
N ASP A 29 -11.24 -6.03 4.76
CA ASP A 29 -12.55 -6.69 4.70
C ASP A 29 -13.70 -5.68 4.87
N SER A 30 -13.55 -4.73 5.79
CA SER A 30 -14.54 -3.67 6.01
C SER A 30 -14.73 -2.77 4.77
N VAL A 31 -13.65 -2.43 4.08
CA VAL A 31 -13.70 -1.65 2.82
C VAL A 31 -14.42 -2.45 1.73
N VAL A 32 -14.09 -3.73 1.56
CA VAL A 32 -14.76 -4.60 0.57
C VAL A 32 -16.26 -4.69 0.88
N ILE A 33 -16.64 -4.89 2.14
CA ILE A 33 -18.05 -4.94 2.55
C ILE A 33 -18.78 -3.63 2.22
N ASP A 34 -18.16 -2.48 2.46
CA ASP A 34 -18.76 -1.19 2.11
C ASP A 34 -18.94 -1.02 0.59
N ILE A 35 -17.92 -1.39 -0.19
CA ILE A 35 -18.00 -1.39 -1.66
C ILE A 35 -19.15 -2.28 -2.15
N LEU A 36 -19.24 -3.51 -1.64
CA LEU A 36 -20.30 -4.46 -1.99
C LEU A 36 -21.69 -3.88 -1.67
N ARG A 37 -21.87 -3.29 -0.48
CA ARG A 37 -23.12 -2.64 -0.09
C ARG A 37 -23.48 -1.48 -1.01
N ASN A 38 -22.51 -0.67 -1.40
CA ASN A 38 -22.72 0.46 -2.29
C ASN A 38 -23.10 0.01 -3.71
N LYS A 39 -22.45 -1.04 -4.24
CA LYS A 39 -22.80 -1.63 -5.54
C LYS A 39 -24.18 -2.28 -5.52
N GLN A 40 -24.50 -3.01 -4.45
CA GLN A 40 -25.82 -3.62 -4.29
C GLN A 40 -26.94 -2.56 -4.26
N ARG A 41 -26.73 -1.43 -3.55
CA ARG A 41 -27.69 -0.31 -3.54
C ARG A 41 -27.91 0.31 -4.91
N LYS A 42 -26.90 0.27 -5.79
CA LYS A 42 -26.98 0.74 -7.18
C LYS A 42 -27.53 -0.31 -8.16
N GLY A 43 -27.82 -1.53 -7.67
CA GLY A 43 -28.26 -2.63 -8.53
C GLY A 43 -27.15 -3.21 -9.41
N GLU A 44 -25.89 -2.97 -9.09
CA GLU A 44 -24.75 -3.52 -9.84
C GLU A 44 -24.52 -4.99 -9.44
N LEU A 45 -24.25 -5.84 -10.44
CA LEU A 45 -23.90 -7.24 -10.23
C LEU A 45 -22.43 -7.37 -9.78
N ILE A 46 -22.19 -8.21 -8.79
CA ILE A 46 -20.84 -8.57 -8.34
C ILE A 46 -20.40 -9.81 -9.11
N SER A 47 -19.32 -9.68 -9.89
CA SER A 47 -18.65 -10.80 -10.56
C SER A 47 -17.26 -10.93 -9.96
N TRP A 48 -17.06 -11.94 -9.13
CA TRP A 48 -15.77 -12.21 -8.51
C TRP A 48 -14.72 -12.54 -9.55
N ASP A 49 -15.07 -13.29 -10.60
CA ASP A 49 -14.16 -13.60 -11.72
C ASP A 49 -13.60 -12.34 -12.35
N SER A 50 -14.47 -11.37 -12.68
CA SER A 50 -14.04 -10.12 -13.29
C SER A 50 -13.19 -9.28 -12.34
N TRP A 51 -13.41 -9.38 -11.03
CA TRP A 51 -12.70 -8.59 -10.05
C TRP A 51 -11.32 -9.17 -9.76
N THR A 52 -11.20 -10.49 -9.63
CA THR A 52 -9.94 -11.18 -9.38
C THR A 52 -9.01 -11.06 -10.59
N LEU A 53 -9.50 -11.28 -11.81
CA LEU A 53 -8.75 -11.07 -13.07
C LEU A 53 -8.22 -9.63 -13.25
N GLY A 54 -8.88 -8.65 -12.62
CA GLY A 54 -8.50 -7.24 -12.71
C GLY A 54 -7.46 -6.79 -11.68
N LEU A 55 -7.15 -7.61 -10.67
CA LEU A 55 -6.35 -7.20 -9.52
C LEU A 55 -4.91 -6.85 -9.90
N GLU A 56 -4.23 -7.70 -10.69
CA GLU A 56 -2.83 -7.48 -11.08
C GLU A 56 -2.66 -6.18 -11.89
N ALA A 57 -3.57 -5.93 -12.83
CA ALA A 57 -3.55 -4.70 -13.61
C ALA A 57 -3.82 -3.47 -12.71
N SER A 58 -4.78 -3.59 -11.79
CA SER A 58 -5.20 -2.51 -10.90
C SER A 58 -4.11 -2.14 -9.89
N LEU A 59 -3.42 -3.13 -9.29
CA LEU A 59 -2.31 -2.87 -8.36
C LEU A 59 -1.11 -2.28 -9.10
N THR A 60 -0.77 -2.79 -10.28
CA THR A 60 0.37 -2.33 -11.08
C THR A 60 0.19 -0.88 -11.52
N ALA A 61 -1.05 -0.47 -11.81
CA ALA A 61 -1.38 0.92 -12.15
C ALA A 61 -1.11 1.92 -11.01
N LEU A 62 -0.96 1.45 -9.76
CA LEU A 62 -0.63 2.29 -8.61
C LEU A 62 0.86 2.40 -8.33
N LEU A 63 1.69 1.58 -8.97
CA LEU A 63 3.13 1.55 -8.74
C LEU A 63 3.86 2.65 -9.54
N PRO A 64 4.96 3.20 -9.00
CA PRO A 64 5.90 4.00 -9.77
C PRO A 64 6.34 3.26 -11.04
N ARG A 65 6.40 3.96 -12.17
CA ARG A 65 6.74 3.36 -13.47
C ARG A 65 8.10 2.66 -13.50
N GLU A 66 9.04 3.12 -12.67
CA GLU A 66 10.37 2.51 -12.52
C GLU A 66 10.32 1.13 -11.86
N TYR A 67 9.22 0.78 -11.20
CA TYR A 67 8.99 -0.53 -10.58
C TYR A 67 8.25 -1.49 -11.51
N ALA A 68 8.39 -1.32 -12.83
CA ALA A 68 7.98 -2.33 -13.81
C ALA A 68 8.61 -3.69 -13.51
N THR A 69 9.85 -3.69 -13.01
CA THR A 69 10.43 -4.81 -12.29
C THR A 69 10.30 -4.54 -10.80
N SER A 70 9.74 -5.48 -10.04
CA SER A 70 9.53 -5.31 -8.61
C SER A 70 10.83 -4.97 -7.87
N PRO A 71 10.85 -3.93 -7.01
CA PRO A 71 11.95 -3.68 -6.09
C PRO A 71 12.04 -4.73 -4.96
N PHE A 72 11.00 -5.57 -4.79
CA PHE A 72 10.93 -6.61 -3.76
C PHE A 72 10.54 -7.97 -4.38
N PRO A 73 11.44 -8.63 -5.11
CA PRO A 73 11.11 -9.86 -5.85
C PRO A 73 10.54 -10.99 -4.98
N ALA A 74 11.00 -11.12 -3.73
CA ALA A 74 10.50 -12.13 -2.80
C ALA A 74 9.02 -11.88 -2.42
N ILE A 75 8.68 -10.64 -2.07
CA ILE A 75 7.29 -10.24 -1.74
C ILE A 75 6.41 -10.35 -2.99
N PHE A 76 6.93 -9.94 -4.15
CA PHE A 76 6.18 -10.02 -5.40
C PHE A 76 5.91 -11.46 -5.83
N GLY A 77 6.87 -12.38 -5.63
CA GLY A 77 6.66 -13.80 -5.89
C GLY A 77 5.50 -14.37 -5.06
N GLU A 78 5.46 -14.10 -3.74
CA GLU A 78 4.33 -14.48 -2.89
C GLU A 78 3.01 -13.86 -3.35
N LEU A 79 3.03 -12.58 -3.74
CA LEU A 79 1.85 -11.89 -4.26
C LEU A 79 1.29 -12.56 -5.53
N VAL A 80 2.16 -12.96 -6.48
CA VAL A 80 1.74 -13.64 -7.70
C VAL A 80 1.02 -14.97 -7.39
N TYR A 81 1.52 -15.75 -6.43
CA TYR A 81 0.83 -16.98 -6.00
C TYR A 81 -0.55 -16.68 -5.41
N ILE A 82 -0.66 -15.65 -4.56
CA ILE A 82 -1.93 -15.26 -3.94
C ILE A 82 -2.94 -14.75 -4.99
N LEU A 83 -2.47 -14.01 -6.00
CA LEU A 83 -3.30 -13.56 -7.11
C LEU A 83 -3.78 -14.73 -7.95
N GLY A 84 -2.90 -15.68 -8.27
CA GLY A 84 -3.24 -16.93 -8.96
C GLY A 84 -4.32 -17.73 -8.22
N ASP A 85 -4.16 -17.93 -6.90
CA ASP A 85 -5.18 -18.60 -6.06
C ASP A 85 -6.55 -17.91 -6.16
N ALA A 86 -6.58 -16.57 -6.21
CA ALA A 86 -7.82 -15.80 -6.31
C ALA A 86 -8.46 -15.83 -7.69
N GLU A 87 -7.66 -15.95 -8.75
CA GLU A 87 -8.17 -16.15 -10.12
C GLU A 87 -8.71 -17.57 -10.31
N GLU A 88 -8.06 -18.58 -9.74
CA GLU A 88 -8.48 -19.98 -9.82
C GLU A 88 -9.76 -20.26 -9.02
N ASP A 89 -9.89 -19.69 -7.81
CA ASP A 89 -11.07 -19.81 -6.95
C ASP A 89 -11.65 -18.42 -6.66
N ALA A 90 -12.39 -17.91 -7.64
CA ALA A 90 -12.95 -16.56 -7.66
C ALA A 90 -14.13 -16.40 -6.68
N ASN A 91 -13.79 -16.16 -5.41
CA ASN A 91 -14.74 -15.87 -4.34
C ASN A 91 -14.29 -14.68 -3.49
N GLN A 92 -15.18 -14.21 -2.62
CA GLN A 92 -14.92 -13.04 -1.77
C GLN A 92 -13.70 -13.23 -0.86
N ALA A 93 -13.51 -14.41 -0.28
CA ALA A 93 -12.43 -14.64 0.68
C ALA A 93 -11.06 -14.57 0.00
N ASN A 94 -10.93 -15.19 -1.17
CA ASN A 94 -9.69 -15.14 -1.95
C ASN A 94 -9.46 -13.74 -2.54
N PHE A 95 -10.51 -13.08 -3.01
CA PHE A 95 -10.43 -11.68 -3.43
C PHE A 95 -9.93 -10.77 -2.29
N CYS A 96 -10.49 -10.87 -1.09
CA CYS A 96 -10.05 -10.08 0.06
C CYS A 96 -8.58 -10.35 0.42
N ARG A 97 -8.17 -11.63 0.43
CA ARG A 97 -6.78 -12.01 0.70
C ARG A 97 -5.82 -11.43 -0.35
N ALA A 98 -6.16 -11.54 -1.62
CA ALA A 98 -5.35 -11.01 -2.72
C ALA A 98 -5.31 -9.47 -2.71
N LEU A 99 -6.45 -8.84 -2.46
CA LEU A 99 -6.55 -7.39 -2.33
C LEU A 99 -5.70 -6.87 -1.17
N GLN A 100 -5.75 -7.54 -0.02
CA GLN A 100 -4.94 -7.20 1.15
C GLN A 100 -3.44 -7.29 0.82
N ALA A 101 -3.00 -8.44 0.27
CA ALA A 101 -1.59 -8.63 -0.11
C ALA A 101 -1.13 -7.60 -1.14
N GLY A 102 -1.95 -7.33 -2.16
CA GLY A 102 -1.68 -6.31 -3.18
C GLY A 102 -1.59 -4.91 -2.60
N ALA A 103 -2.49 -4.53 -1.70
CA ALA A 103 -2.48 -3.21 -1.06
C ALA A 103 -1.25 -2.99 -0.18
N ILE A 104 -0.84 -4.01 0.59
CA ILE A 104 0.39 -3.94 1.40
C ILE A 104 1.63 -3.86 0.51
N TYR A 105 1.68 -4.64 -0.58
CA TYR A 105 2.79 -4.58 -1.53
C TYR A 105 2.90 -3.20 -2.19
N VAL A 106 1.79 -2.60 -2.59
CA VAL A 106 1.75 -1.22 -3.06
C VAL A 106 2.25 -0.26 -1.97
N ALA A 107 1.79 -0.39 -0.72
CA ALA A 107 2.25 0.45 0.38
C ALA A 107 3.78 0.36 0.62
N VAL A 108 4.34 -0.85 0.56
CA VAL A 108 5.78 -1.11 0.66
C VAL A 108 6.54 -0.41 -0.48
N CYS A 109 6.09 -0.59 -1.73
CA CYS A 109 6.68 0.07 -2.90
C CYS A 109 6.61 1.60 -2.79
N LEU A 110 5.45 2.14 -2.43
CA LEU A 110 5.27 3.58 -2.29
C LEU A 110 6.09 4.16 -1.13
N SER A 111 6.31 3.40 -0.06
CA SER A 111 7.19 3.79 1.03
C SER A 111 8.63 3.90 0.57
N LEU A 112 9.16 2.88 -0.11
CA LEU A 112 10.52 2.91 -0.65
C LEU A 112 10.70 4.10 -1.60
N PHE A 113 9.75 4.29 -2.52
CA PHE A 113 9.76 5.40 -3.46
C PHE A 113 9.79 6.74 -2.73
N THR A 114 8.93 6.89 -1.71
CA THR A 114 8.82 8.11 -0.90
C THR A 114 10.08 8.38 -0.07
N ALA A 115 10.79 7.35 0.38
CA ALA A 115 12.02 7.51 1.16
C ALA A 115 13.24 7.88 0.30
N THR A 116 13.20 7.56 -1.00
CA THR A 116 14.33 7.70 -1.93
C THR A 116 14.20 8.87 -2.89
N HIS A 117 12.99 9.41 -3.07
CA HIS A 117 12.71 10.46 -4.03
C HIS A 117 12.12 11.71 -3.37
N SER A 118 12.57 12.89 -3.80
CA SER A 118 12.00 14.17 -3.38
C SER A 118 10.52 14.30 -3.79
N PRO A 119 9.67 14.96 -2.98
CA PRO A 119 8.27 15.18 -3.32
C PRO A 119 7.99 15.93 -4.63
N LYS A 120 8.97 16.66 -5.17
CA LYS A 120 8.87 17.27 -6.50
C LYS A 120 8.69 16.23 -7.63
N ALA A 121 9.14 15.00 -7.42
CA ALA A 121 9.03 13.95 -8.44
C ALA A 121 7.59 13.44 -8.62
N TYR A 122 6.74 13.53 -7.58
CA TYR A 122 5.46 12.81 -7.51
C TYR A 122 4.38 13.40 -8.42
N GLU A 123 4.39 14.72 -8.60
CA GLU A 123 3.36 15.46 -9.34
C GLU A 123 3.33 15.14 -10.84
N SER A 124 4.43 14.59 -11.38
CA SER A 124 4.59 14.49 -12.83
C SER A 124 4.09 13.19 -13.45
N ARG A 125 4.30 11.98 -12.87
CA ARG A 125 4.03 10.70 -13.60
C ARG A 125 3.79 9.40 -12.81
N LEU A 126 3.72 9.37 -11.48
CA LEU A 126 4.23 8.17 -10.78
C LEU A 126 3.21 7.29 -10.05
N SER A 127 2.26 7.85 -9.30
CA SER A 127 1.23 7.05 -8.62
C SER A 127 0.08 7.97 -8.20
N PRO A 128 -1.18 7.61 -8.47
CA PRO A 128 -2.32 8.44 -8.05
C PRO A 128 -2.43 8.56 -6.52
N ILE A 129 -1.93 7.57 -5.78
CA ILE A 129 -1.84 7.61 -4.31
C ILE A 129 -0.81 8.64 -3.84
N LEU A 130 0.41 8.64 -4.42
CA LEU A 130 1.44 9.62 -4.08
C LEU A 130 1.01 11.05 -4.42
N SER A 131 0.33 11.23 -5.56
CA SER A 131 -0.23 12.53 -5.93
C SER A 131 -1.28 13.00 -4.91
N HIS A 132 -2.16 12.08 -4.47
CA HIS A 132 -3.18 12.37 -3.46
C HIS A 132 -2.57 12.84 -2.13
N TYR A 133 -1.48 12.20 -1.68
CA TYR A 133 -0.82 12.53 -0.43
C TYR A 133 0.39 13.47 -0.56
N SER A 134 0.59 14.08 -1.73
CA SER A 134 1.77 14.90 -2.02
C SER A 134 2.02 16.00 -1.00
N HIS A 135 0.96 16.65 -0.51
CA HIS A 135 1.07 17.67 0.54
C HIS A 135 1.53 17.08 1.88
N THR A 136 0.93 15.97 2.31
CA THR A 136 1.31 15.27 3.54
C THR A 136 2.76 14.80 3.48
N THR A 137 3.18 14.22 2.35
CA THR A 137 4.56 13.78 2.18
C THR A 137 5.54 14.94 2.17
N LYS A 138 5.21 16.06 1.50
CA LYS A 138 6.01 17.30 1.58
C LYS A 138 6.17 17.77 3.02
N LYS A 139 5.10 17.75 3.81
CA LYS A 139 5.13 18.14 5.22
C LYS A 139 6.00 17.20 6.05
N LEU A 140 5.90 15.87 5.84
CA LEU A 140 6.76 14.89 6.50
C LEU A 140 8.25 15.17 6.22
N TRP A 141 8.59 15.45 4.96
CA TRP A 141 9.94 15.82 4.52
C TRP A 141 10.45 17.16 5.07
N GLN A 142 9.56 18.11 5.34
CA GLN A 142 9.92 19.41 5.90
C GLN A 142 10.15 19.36 7.41
N VAL A 143 9.36 18.55 8.12
CA VAL A 143 9.43 18.43 9.59
C VAL A 143 10.61 17.55 10.00
N GLU A 144 10.87 16.49 9.23
CA GLU A 144 11.97 15.57 9.51
C GLU A 144 13.03 15.68 8.40
N PRO A 145 14.16 16.39 8.62
CA PRO A 145 15.20 16.56 7.62
C PRO A 145 15.85 15.23 7.21
N ASN A 146 15.66 14.16 8.00
CA ASN A 146 16.05 12.80 7.69
C ASN A 146 14.83 11.86 7.75
N VAL A 147 13.84 12.03 6.86
CA VAL A 147 12.69 11.11 6.79
C VAL A 147 13.21 9.68 6.66
N GLN A 148 13.09 8.92 7.76
CA GLN A 148 13.51 7.55 7.79
C GLN A 148 12.51 6.67 7.05
N LYS A 149 12.99 5.56 6.47
CA LYS A 149 12.15 4.54 5.82
C LYS A 149 11.01 4.05 6.72
N LYS A 150 11.22 4.02 8.04
CA LYS A 150 10.18 3.70 9.02
C LYS A 150 9.02 4.71 9.01
N HIS A 151 9.29 6.00 8.83
CA HIS A 151 8.25 7.05 8.81
C HIS A 151 7.43 7.01 7.53
N THR A 152 8.09 6.83 6.37
CA THR A 152 7.39 6.65 5.09
C THR A 152 6.57 5.38 5.10
N PHE A 153 7.08 4.32 5.73
CA PHE A 153 6.35 3.07 5.87
C PHE A 153 5.14 3.22 6.78
N ALA A 154 5.29 3.83 7.96
CA ALA A 154 4.17 4.10 8.87
C ALA A 154 3.06 4.91 8.19
N MET A 155 3.44 5.93 7.40
CA MET A 155 2.50 6.67 6.57
C MET A 155 1.74 5.78 5.59
N MET A 156 2.45 4.99 4.76
CA MET A 156 1.81 4.14 3.74
C MET A 156 1.01 2.98 4.36
N LYS A 157 1.48 2.43 5.48
CA LYS A 157 0.79 1.41 6.27
C LYS A 157 -0.55 1.92 6.78
N SER A 158 -0.61 3.16 7.24
CA SER A 158 -1.84 3.76 7.80
C SER A 158 -2.99 3.89 6.79
N ILE A 159 -2.71 3.71 5.50
CA ILE A 159 -3.68 3.87 4.39
C ILE A 159 -3.86 2.59 3.56
N VAL A 160 -3.41 1.43 4.04
CA VAL A 160 -3.54 0.14 3.33
C VAL A 160 -5.00 -0.17 2.97
N ASP A 161 -5.95 0.15 3.86
CA ASP A 161 -7.39 0.02 3.62
C ASP A 161 -7.86 0.93 2.46
N GLY A 162 -7.37 2.17 2.43
CA GLY A 162 -7.64 3.11 1.34
C GLY A 162 -7.02 2.68 0.01
N ILE A 163 -5.79 2.15 0.03
CA ILE A 163 -5.15 1.57 -1.16
C ILE A 163 -5.97 0.38 -1.67
N ALA A 164 -6.43 -0.50 -0.79
CA ALA A 164 -7.32 -1.61 -1.16
C ALA A 164 -8.61 -1.10 -1.83
N GLY A 165 -9.22 -0.04 -1.30
CA GLY A 165 -10.38 0.60 -1.95
C GLY A 165 -10.06 1.10 -3.37
N VAL A 166 -8.90 1.73 -3.56
CA VAL A 166 -8.46 2.19 -4.88
C VAL A 166 -8.15 1.05 -5.85
N ILE A 167 -7.57 -0.06 -5.39
CA ILE A 167 -7.35 -1.24 -6.23
C ILE A 167 -8.70 -1.85 -6.63
N ALA A 168 -9.65 -1.95 -5.71
CA ALA A 168 -10.92 -2.63 -5.94
C ALA A 168 -11.87 -1.88 -6.90
N VAL A 169 -11.88 -0.54 -6.90
CA VAL A 169 -12.82 0.26 -7.71
C VAL A 169 -12.17 1.36 -8.55
N GLY A 170 -10.84 1.39 -8.62
CA GLY A 170 -10.09 2.44 -9.31
C GLY A 170 -10.00 3.75 -8.51
N TYR A 171 -9.11 4.66 -8.93
CA TYR A 171 -8.83 5.88 -8.17
C TYR A 171 -10.04 6.82 -8.02
N HIS A 172 -10.83 6.99 -9.08
CA HIS A 172 -11.92 7.97 -9.07
C HIS A 172 -12.97 7.67 -8.01
N ASP A 173 -13.34 6.39 -7.85
CA ASP A 173 -14.31 5.94 -6.85
C ASP A 173 -13.62 5.58 -5.53
N GLY A 174 -12.43 4.99 -5.59
CA GLY A 174 -11.72 4.48 -4.42
C GLY A 174 -11.07 5.57 -3.55
N LYS A 175 -10.82 6.77 -4.09
CA LYS A 175 -10.22 7.87 -3.32
C LYS A 175 -10.99 8.26 -2.06
N GLN A 176 -12.28 7.93 -1.95
CA GLN A 176 -13.06 8.18 -0.74
C GLN A 176 -12.59 7.35 0.47
N TYR A 177 -11.92 6.21 0.21
CA TYR A 177 -11.34 5.35 1.23
C TYR A 177 -9.94 5.83 1.67
N LEU A 178 -9.33 6.79 0.95
CA LEU A 178 -8.05 7.39 1.31
C LEU A 178 -8.25 8.41 2.45
N LYS A 179 -8.05 7.94 3.68
CA LYS A 179 -8.23 8.76 4.89
C LYS A 179 -7.11 9.81 5.04
N PRO A 180 -7.41 11.01 5.56
CA PRO A 180 -6.37 11.98 5.89
C PRO A 180 -5.35 11.41 6.86
N VAL A 181 -4.06 11.68 6.60
CA VAL A 181 -2.95 11.20 7.43
C VAL A 181 -2.30 12.36 8.18
N SER A 182 -2.12 12.20 9.49
CA SER A 182 -1.52 13.19 10.37
C SER A 182 -0.02 12.96 10.54
N VAL A 183 0.80 13.91 10.08
CA VAL A 183 2.27 13.85 10.25
C VAL A 183 2.69 13.76 11.73
N PRO A 184 2.13 14.53 12.68
CA PRO A 184 2.44 14.37 14.09
C PRO A 184 2.24 12.93 14.61
N GLN A 185 1.13 12.29 14.23
CA GLN A 185 0.84 10.91 14.66
C GLN A 185 1.88 9.91 14.11
N ILE A 186 2.29 10.07 12.85
CA ILE A 186 3.34 9.23 12.25
C ILE A 186 4.66 9.36 13.02
N LEU A 187 5.01 10.57 13.43
CA LEU A 187 6.27 10.84 14.13
C LEU A 187 6.22 10.32 15.56
N ASP A 188 5.08 10.47 16.26
CA ASP A 188 4.88 9.95 17.61
C ASP A 188 4.99 8.41 17.64
N ASP A 189 4.35 7.72 16.69
CA ASP A 189 4.44 6.25 16.55
C ASP A 189 5.87 5.78 16.24
N GLY A 190 6.69 6.64 15.62
CA GLY A 190 8.10 6.38 15.31
C GLY A 190 9.07 6.49 16.50
N THR A 191 8.61 7.03 17.65
CA THR A 191 9.42 7.21 18.87
C THR A 191 9.38 6.03 19.84
N VAL A 192 8.51 5.03 19.63
CA VAL A 192 8.31 3.93 20.59
C VAL A 192 9.20 2.70 20.31
N SER A 193 10.31 2.83 19.58
CA SER A 193 11.19 1.70 19.31
C SER A 193 12.67 1.97 19.60
N GLU A 194 12.95 2.56 20.76
CA GLU A 194 14.21 2.34 21.50
C GLU A 194 13.88 2.19 23.00
N GLY A 195 13.20 1.08 23.33
CA GLY A 195 12.93 0.66 24.70
C GLY A 195 13.93 -0.40 25.17
N SER A 196 15.08 0.06 25.66
CA SER A 196 15.86 -0.54 26.76
C SER A 196 16.35 -1.98 26.60
N ALA A 197 17.48 -2.13 25.89
CA ALA A 197 18.52 -3.03 26.35
C ALA A 197 19.14 -2.43 27.63
N SER A 198 18.60 -2.79 28.79
CA SER A 198 19.25 -2.56 30.08
C SER A 198 18.68 -3.51 31.12
N SER A 199 19.29 -4.70 31.20
CA SER A 199 19.89 -5.32 32.39
C SER A 199 20.21 -6.80 32.13
#